data_AF-A0A1B0F9W4-F1
#
_entry.id   AF-A0A1B0F9W4-F1
#
_cell.length_a   1.000
_cell.length_b   1.000
_cell.length_c   1.000
_cell.angle_alpha   90.00
_cell.angle_beta   90.00
_cell.angle_gamma   90.00
#
_symmetry.space_group_name_H-M   'P 1'
#
loop_
_entity.id
_entity.type
_entity.pdbx_description
1 polymer ?
#
loop_
_entity_poly.entity_id
_entity_poly.type
_entity_poly.pdbx_seq_one_letter_code
_entity_poly.pdbx_strand_id
1 'polypeptide(L)'
;MYGMLYESVAFFIEKEFGKDIWKRICQVVDCKHNTFKTHQIYPDKLMPDIAAALAACTGESVDYYMNFFGRCFVRFFSNFGYDRMIRSTGRYYCDFLQSIDNIHLQMRFTYPKMKSPSMQLVEVDDEGAIMLYRSGRTGMSKYLTGQFIEVAKEFYNLHVDVKVLESQNDIAGGTAGPIKLTNASRVVIVKYRLNFDNRDYMTNCVNSSIHQSQLDLAPVDLNILLDFFPFTIVLNRDMKITYAGEKIVETWILHNPDEDPTSFIGSKLVQHFKCRRPKDIPMEWDDITQMRTVLFEFELVRANNKDVAAAKEIGGSISSNRKDLQTNKPILLKGPLYQLRDINSLIYLCSPLIENLEELHSYGLFLNDLNSHGLSRELVMAGWQHGSTLEMMFEKEEVRSDELEKSLKLSDSWKKQGDELLYSMIPRPIAERMRNGEDSTCQTFEEVSVIFMEIMNLYDGDSSNIQNAMKAVNTLNSVFSAIDEEIISPFIYKVETVGMVYMAVSGAPDINPLHAEHACDLALRLIPKIQALKIPGISIRIGINSGPVVAGVVGLKVPRYCLFGDTVNTASRMESTSEPYKIQLSNYSAEKASKANYKIESRGYVKVKGKGEMETFWLLEGPNQ
;
A
#
# COMPACT_ATOMS: atom_id res chain seq x y z
N MET A 1 -0.59 -18.41 -0.52
CA MET A 1 -1.69 -18.19 0.44
C MET A 1 -1.94 -16.69 0.60
N TYR A 2 -3.13 -16.27 1.03
CA TYR A 2 -3.43 -14.86 1.29
C TYR A 2 -2.72 -14.35 2.55
N GLY A 3 -2.37 -13.06 2.55
CA GLY A 3 -1.67 -12.38 3.63
C GLY A 3 -2.40 -12.42 4.96
N MET A 4 -3.73 -12.49 4.95
CA MET A 4 -4.55 -12.61 6.16
C MET A 4 -4.11 -13.75 7.10
N LEU A 5 -3.66 -14.88 6.53
CA LEU A 5 -3.19 -16.02 7.33
C LEU A 5 -1.88 -15.67 8.02
N TYR A 6 -0.94 -15.08 7.29
CA TYR A 6 0.37 -14.69 7.81
C TYR A 6 0.30 -13.53 8.80
N GLU A 7 -0.64 -12.60 8.59
CA GLU A 7 -0.91 -11.49 9.51
C GLU A 7 -1.34 -12.01 10.90
N SER A 8 -2.25 -12.99 10.93
CA SER A 8 -2.67 -13.62 12.19
C SER A 8 -1.51 -14.34 12.89
N VAL A 9 -0.70 -15.07 12.14
CA VAL A 9 0.46 -15.82 12.67
C VAL A 9 1.52 -14.86 13.21
N ALA A 10 1.90 -13.83 12.44
CA ALA A 10 2.87 -12.82 12.87
C ALA A 10 2.42 -12.10 14.15
N PHE A 11 1.15 -11.70 14.23
CA PHE A 11 0.59 -11.03 15.41
C PHE A 11 0.70 -11.89 16.68
N PHE A 12 0.31 -13.17 16.61
CA PHE A 12 0.37 -14.04 17.78
C PHE A 12 1.80 -14.49 18.12
N ILE A 13 2.70 -14.60 17.13
CA ILE A 13 4.12 -14.87 17.41
C ILE A 13 4.73 -13.70 18.18
N GLU A 14 4.51 -12.45 17.73
CA GLU A 14 5.01 -11.28 18.43
C GLU A 14 4.42 -11.15 19.85
N LYS A 15 3.15 -11.54 20.02
CA LYS A 15 2.44 -11.47 21.31
C LYS A 15 2.90 -12.53 22.30
N GLU A 16 3.09 -13.79 21.88
CA GLU A 16 3.40 -14.91 22.77
C GLU A 16 4.91 -15.16 22.93
N PHE A 17 5.70 -14.93 21.88
CA PHE A 17 7.14 -15.21 21.86
C PHE A 17 8.01 -13.93 21.79
N GLY A 18 7.40 -12.76 21.61
CA GLY A 18 8.10 -11.47 21.58
C GLY A 18 8.67 -11.09 20.22
N LYS A 19 8.96 -9.79 20.05
CA LYS A 19 9.41 -9.19 18.78
C LYS A 19 10.80 -9.66 18.33
N ASP A 20 11.66 -10.06 19.25
CA ASP A 20 13.02 -10.49 18.94
C ASP A 20 13.05 -11.86 18.26
N ILE A 21 12.19 -12.78 18.72
CA ILE A 21 12.01 -14.10 18.08
C ILE A 21 11.42 -13.92 16.67
N TRP A 22 10.44 -13.03 16.51
CA TRP A 22 9.89 -12.71 15.18
C TRP A 22 10.94 -12.19 14.20
N LYS A 23 11.78 -11.23 14.62
CA LYS A 23 12.90 -10.74 13.79
C LYS A 23 13.86 -11.85 13.38
N ARG A 24 14.18 -12.76 14.31
CA ARG A 24 15.08 -13.90 14.03
C ARG A 24 14.46 -14.87 13.02
N ILE A 25 13.16 -15.13 13.11
CA ILE A 25 12.43 -15.96 12.13
C ILE A 25 12.46 -15.29 10.76
N CYS A 26 12.19 -13.99 10.67
CA CYS A 26 12.22 -13.25 9.41
C CYS A 26 13.60 -13.29 8.74
N GLN A 27 14.68 -13.28 9.53
CA GLN A 27 16.06 -13.44 9.03
C GLN A 27 16.34 -14.85 8.51
N VAL A 28 15.87 -15.89 9.20
CA VAL A 28 16.09 -17.30 8.81
C VAL A 28 15.31 -17.66 7.54
N VAL A 29 14.10 -17.14 7.38
CA VAL A 29 13.21 -17.45 6.26
C VAL A 29 13.44 -16.53 5.03
N ASP A 30 14.41 -15.60 5.11
CA ASP A 30 14.64 -14.54 4.12
C ASP A 30 13.34 -13.77 3.76
N CYS A 31 12.55 -13.46 4.79
CA CYS A 31 11.33 -12.70 4.63
C CYS A 31 11.65 -11.24 4.33
N LYS A 32 11.64 -10.86 3.04
CA LYS A 32 11.73 -9.44 2.62
C LYS A 32 10.61 -8.54 3.17
N HIS A 33 9.56 -9.13 3.74
CA HIS A 33 8.34 -8.45 4.15
C HIS A 33 8.27 -8.46 5.67
N ASN A 34 8.52 -7.31 6.31
CA ASN A 34 8.40 -7.14 7.76
C ASN A 34 6.93 -7.06 8.22
N THR A 35 6.01 -6.75 7.29
CA THR A 35 4.57 -6.69 7.50
C THR A 35 3.83 -7.40 6.37
N PHE A 36 2.81 -8.20 6.72
CA PHE A 36 1.95 -8.87 5.76
C PHE A 36 0.74 -8.01 5.44
N LYS A 37 0.39 -7.91 4.16
CA LYS A 37 -0.82 -7.23 3.70
C LYS A 37 -1.93 -8.25 3.47
N THR A 38 -3.10 -8.05 4.07
CA THR A 38 -4.22 -9.00 4.09
C THR A 38 -4.58 -9.57 2.70
N HIS A 39 -4.68 -8.71 1.67
CA HIS A 39 -5.10 -9.08 0.31
C HIS A 39 -3.96 -9.49 -0.63
N GLN A 40 -2.70 -9.43 -0.18
CA GLN A 40 -1.55 -9.84 -0.99
C GLN A 40 -1.37 -11.37 -0.94
N ILE A 41 -0.96 -11.98 -2.05
CA ILE A 41 -0.69 -13.41 -2.12
C ILE A 41 0.81 -13.65 -1.92
N TYR A 42 1.12 -14.57 -1.01
CA TYR A 42 2.48 -15.01 -0.69
C TYR A 42 2.67 -16.48 -1.08
N PRO A 43 3.92 -16.96 -1.23
CA PRO A 43 4.21 -18.36 -1.55
C PRO A 43 3.63 -19.33 -0.52
N ASP A 44 3.19 -20.52 -0.97
CA ASP A 44 2.60 -21.54 -0.09
C ASP A 44 3.64 -22.22 0.83
N LYS A 45 4.94 -22.16 0.48
CA LYS A 45 6.05 -22.71 1.28
C LYS A 45 6.31 -21.92 2.57
N LEU A 46 5.94 -20.65 2.58
CA LEU A 46 6.25 -19.73 3.67
C LEU A 46 5.67 -20.19 5.02
N MET A 47 4.48 -20.78 5.03
CA MET A 47 3.83 -21.21 6.28
C MET A 47 4.58 -22.39 6.94
N PRO A 48 4.88 -23.50 6.24
CA PRO A 48 5.80 -24.52 6.75
C PRO A 48 7.19 -24.00 7.12
N ASP A 49 7.75 -23.08 6.34
CA ASP A 49 9.10 -22.54 6.60
C ASP A 49 9.13 -21.73 7.91
N ILE A 50 8.09 -20.92 8.17
CA ILE A 50 7.91 -20.21 9.45
C ILE A 50 7.75 -21.21 10.62
N ALA A 51 6.97 -22.27 10.44
CA ALA A 51 6.81 -23.32 11.46
C ALA A 51 8.14 -24.03 11.76
N ALA A 52 8.92 -24.35 10.73
CA ALA A 52 10.23 -24.98 10.87
C ALA A 52 11.25 -24.05 11.58
N ALA A 53 11.25 -22.76 11.24
CA ALA A 53 12.09 -21.77 11.91
C ALA A 53 11.72 -21.59 13.39
N LEU A 54 10.42 -21.58 13.72
CA LEU A 54 9.94 -21.54 15.11
C LEU A 54 10.30 -22.80 15.88
N ALA A 55 10.11 -23.97 15.29
CA ALA A 55 10.52 -25.26 15.85
C ALA A 55 12.02 -25.25 16.18
N ALA A 56 12.86 -24.77 15.26
CA ALA A 56 14.30 -24.64 15.49
C ALA A 56 14.66 -23.67 16.64
N CYS A 57 13.90 -22.60 16.83
CA CYS A 57 14.16 -21.61 17.90
C CYS A 57 13.67 -22.05 19.29
N THR A 58 12.64 -22.90 19.36
CA THR A 58 11.90 -23.19 20.61
C THR A 58 11.98 -24.65 21.05
N GLY A 59 12.38 -25.57 20.16
CA GLY A 59 12.55 -27.00 20.43
C GLY A 59 11.29 -27.86 20.25
N GLU A 60 10.14 -27.26 19.91
CA GLU A 60 8.88 -27.99 19.66
C GLU A 60 8.80 -28.55 18.23
N SER A 61 7.85 -29.46 17.98
CA SER A 61 7.65 -30.05 16.65
C SER A 61 7.01 -29.07 15.65
N VAL A 62 7.28 -29.26 14.35
CA VAL A 62 6.63 -28.49 13.27
C VAL A 62 5.11 -28.68 13.28
N ASP A 63 4.64 -29.89 13.58
CA ASP A 63 3.22 -30.23 13.69
C ASP A 63 2.51 -29.46 14.81
N TYR A 64 3.20 -29.28 15.94
CA TYR A 64 2.70 -28.46 17.05
C TYR A 64 2.49 -27.02 16.60
N TYR A 65 3.46 -26.41 15.91
CA TYR A 65 3.34 -25.04 15.40
C TYR A 65 2.31 -24.89 14.29
N MET A 66 2.18 -25.87 13.40
CA MET A 66 1.11 -25.86 12.40
C MET A 66 -0.27 -25.87 13.06
N ASN A 67 -0.47 -26.70 14.10
CA ASN A 67 -1.70 -26.69 14.89
C ASN A 67 -1.90 -25.34 15.62
N PHE A 68 -0.85 -24.79 16.23
CA PHE A 68 -0.87 -23.47 16.86
C PHE A 68 -1.30 -22.37 15.87
N PHE A 69 -0.73 -22.34 14.66
CA PHE A 69 -1.12 -21.37 13.61
C PHE A 69 -2.60 -21.48 13.23
N GLY A 70 -3.15 -22.69 13.20
CA GLY A 70 -4.58 -22.92 12.98
C GLY A 70 -5.42 -22.24 14.05
N ARG A 71 -5.03 -22.36 15.33
CA ARG A 71 -5.70 -21.71 16.46
C ARG A 71 -5.56 -20.18 16.42
N CYS A 72 -4.37 -19.68 16.10
CA CYS A 72 -4.12 -18.24 15.93
C CYS A 72 -5.05 -17.61 14.90
N PHE A 73 -5.27 -18.29 13.77
CA PHE A 73 -6.15 -17.78 12.73
C PHE A 73 -7.60 -17.63 13.21
N VAL A 74 -8.12 -18.63 13.93
CA VAL A 74 -9.49 -18.59 14.48
C VAL A 74 -9.65 -17.49 15.52
N ARG A 75 -8.69 -17.35 16.45
CA ARG A 75 -8.69 -16.26 17.44
C ARG A 75 -8.65 -14.88 16.81
N PHE A 76 -8.15 -14.78 15.57
CA PHE A 76 -8.08 -13.53 14.83
C PHE A 76 -9.36 -13.23 14.03
N PHE A 77 -10.38 -14.11 14.04
CA PHE A 77 -11.64 -13.91 13.32
C PHE A 77 -12.34 -12.62 13.71
N SER A 78 -12.32 -12.24 14.99
CA SER A 78 -12.92 -10.99 15.47
C SER A 78 -12.29 -9.75 14.84
N ASN A 79 -10.98 -9.78 14.56
CA ASN A 79 -10.30 -8.64 13.91
C ASN A 79 -10.73 -8.47 12.46
N PHE A 80 -11.12 -9.56 11.79
CA PHE A 80 -11.66 -9.53 10.43
C PHE A 80 -13.21 -9.45 10.39
N GLY A 81 -13.89 -9.47 11.54
CA GLY A 81 -15.35 -9.49 11.62
C GLY A 81 -16.02 -10.81 11.19
N TYR A 82 -15.25 -11.91 11.09
CA TYR A 82 -15.79 -13.23 10.73
C TYR A 82 -16.46 -13.96 11.91
N ASP A 83 -16.27 -13.48 13.13
CA ASP A 83 -16.90 -14.01 14.34
C ASP A 83 -18.43 -14.07 14.21
N ARG A 84 -19.04 -13.01 13.65
CA ARG A 84 -20.49 -12.94 13.42
C ARG A 84 -20.94 -13.97 12.39
N MET A 85 -20.17 -14.14 11.32
CA MET A 85 -20.46 -15.11 10.26
C MET A 85 -20.46 -16.53 10.84
N ILE A 86 -19.42 -16.92 11.58
CA ILE A 86 -19.33 -18.25 12.18
C ILE A 86 -20.49 -18.49 13.16
N ARG A 87 -20.79 -17.53 14.06
CA ARG A 87 -21.91 -17.64 15.01
C ARG A 87 -23.27 -17.77 14.32
N SER A 88 -23.43 -17.21 13.13
CA SER A 88 -24.68 -17.27 12.37
C SER A 88 -24.89 -18.57 11.57
N THR A 89 -23.87 -19.43 11.42
CA THR A 89 -23.94 -20.60 10.54
C THR A 89 -24.90 -21.68 11.03
N GLY A 90 -24.98 -21.90 12.34
CA GLY A 90 -25.92 -22.86 12.91
C GLY A 90 -25.78 -23.01 14.42
N ARG A 91 -26.75 -23.72 15.01
CA ARG A 91 -26.88 -23.85 16.48
C ARG A 91 -25.89 -24.86 17.03
N TYR A 92 -25.62 -25.92 16.27
CA TYR A 92 -24.72 -26.99 16.66
C TYR A 92 -23.41 -26.94 15.87
N TYR A 93 -22.36 -27.51 16.44
CA TYR A 93 -21.06 -27.59 15.76
C TYR A 93 -21.16 -28.35 14.42
N CYS A 94 -22.00 -29.39 14.33
CA CYS A 94 -22.28 -30.09 13.08
C CYS A 94 -22.88 -29.20 11.98
N ASP A 95 -23.72 -28.22 12.33
CA ASP A 95 -24.26 -27.28 11.34
C ASP A 95 -23.14 -26.44 10.72
N PHE A 96 -22.21 -25.97 11.57
CA PHE A 96 -21.01 -25.28 11.09
C PHE A 96 -20.18 -26.18 10.17
N LEU A 97 -19.90 -27.42 10.59
CA LEU A 97 -19.12 -28.39 9.80
C LEU A 97 -19.73 -28.66 8.42
N GLN A 98 -21.07 -28.75 8.32
CA GLN A 98 -21.77 -28.89 7.04
C GLN A 98 -21.68 -27.63 6.17
N SER A 99 -21.57 -26.45 6.80
CA SER A 99 -21.60 -25.16 6.11
C SER A 99 -20.22 -24.63 5.66
N ILE A 100 -19.11 -25.29 6.02
CA ILE A 100 -17.76 -24.71 5.80
C ILE A 100 -17.50 -24.41 4.31
N ASP A 101 -17.88 -25.32 3.42
CA ASP A 101 -17.71 -25.09 1.98
C ASP A 101 -18.54 -23.89 1.52
N ASN A 102 -19.72 -23.65 2.10
CA ASN A 102 -20.54 -22.47 1.82
C ASN A 102 -19.87 -21.18 2.30
N ILE A 103 -19.28 -21.19 3.49
CA ILE A 103 -18.52 -20.05 4.04
C ILE A 103 -17.34 -19.71 3.12
N HIS A 104 -16.58 -20.73 2.69
CA HIS A 104 -15.47 -20.53 1.76
C HIS A 104 -15.94 -19.96 0.42
N LEU A 105 -17.09 -20.39 -0.09
CA LEU A 105 -17.66 -19.81 -1.30
C LEU A 105 -17.97 -18.33 -1.13
N GLN A 106 -18.52 -17.93 0.02
CA GLN A 106 -18.79 -16.52 0.31
C GLN A 106 -17.50 -15.70 0.46
N MET A 107 -16.49 -16.25 1.13
CA MET A 107 -15.18 -15.58 1.28
C MET A 107 -14.49 -15.31 -0.05
N ARG A 108 -14.85 -16.00 -1.15
CA ARG A 108 -14.28 -15.72 -2.48
C ARG A 108 -14.71 -14.38 -3.07
N PHE A 109 -15.83 -13.81 -2.63
CA PHE A 109 -16.20 -12.46 -3.04
C PHE A 109 -15.19 -11.43 -2.51
N THR A 110 -14.76 -11.59 -1.26
CA THR A 110 -13.69 -10.78 -0.67
C THR A 110 -12.30 -11.17 -1.19
N TYR A 111 -12.09 -12.47 -1.44
CA TYR A 111 -10.79 -13.02 -1.88
C TYR A 111 -10.92 -13.81 -3.20
N PRO A 112 -10.97 -13.13 -4.36
CA PRO A 112 -11.29 -13.75 -5.65
C PRO A 112 -10.33 -14.86 -6.10
N LYS A 113 -9.05 -14.74 -5.72
CA LYS A 113 -7.99 -15.71 -6.08
C LYS A 113 -7.88 -16.84 -5.06
N MET A 114 -8.80 -16.93 -4.09
CA MET A 114 -8.76 -17.95 -3.06
C MET A 114 -9.04 -19.32 -3.67
N LYS A 115 -8.11 -20.25 -3.41
CA LYS A 115 -8.31 -21.68 -3.67
C LYS A 115 -8.68 -22.33 -2.34
N SER A 116 -9.98 -22.45 -2.07
CA SER A 116 -10.49 -23.09 -0.86
C SER A 116 -10.35 -24.61 -0.96
N PRO A 117 -10.01 -25.29 0.15
CA PRO A 117 -10.21 -26.73 0.25
C PRO A 117 -11.70 -27.06 0.30
N SER A 118 -12.05 -28.31 0.01
CA SER A 118 -13.40 -28.85 0.21
C SER A 118 -13.43 -29.70 1.47
N MET A 119 -14.46 -29.51 2.28
CA MET A 119 -14.71 -30.24 3.52
C MET A 119 -16.14 -30.76 3.51
N GLN A 120 -16.26 -32.09 3.62
CA GLN A 120 -17.52 -32.79 3.56
C GLN A 120 -17.73 -33.63 4.81
N LEU A 121 -18.84 -33.41 5.48
CA LEU A 121 -19.27 -34.23 6.60
C LEU A 121 -19.84 -35.55 6.05
N VAL A 122 -19.21 -36.68 6.38
CA VAL A 122 -19.56 -38.01 5.85
C VAL A 122 -20.49 -38.74 6.79
N GLU A 123 -20.14 -38.79 8.07
CA GLU A 123 -20.90 -39.50 9.11
C GLU A 123 -21.01 -38.64 10.36
N VAL A 124 -22.12 -38.81 11.08
CA VAL A 124 -22.44 -38.13 12.33
C VAL A 124 -23.01 -39.16 13.30
N ASP A 125 -22.50 -39.15 14.52
CA ASP A 125 -22.94 -40.02 15.60
C ASP A 125 -23.01 -39.23 16.93
N ASP A 126 -23.42 -39.91 18.01
CA ASP A 126 -23.56 -39.30 19.33
C ASP A 126 -22.21 -38.86 19.94
N GLU A 127 -21.12 -39.50 19.52
CA GLU A 127 -19.75 -39.25 20.01
C GLU A 127 -18.93 -38.34 19.09
N GLY A 128 -19.56 -37.78 18.04
CA GLY A 128 -18.98 -36.77 17.18
C GLY A 128 -19.26 -36.98 15.68
N ALA A 129 -18.23 -36.81 14.86
CA ALA A 129 -18.39 -36.70 13.41
C ALA A 129 -17.15 -37.13 12.60
N ILE A 130 -17.38 -37.58 11.37
CA ILE A 130 -16.32 -37.89 10.40
C ILE A 130 -16.33 -36.85 9.27
N MET A 131 -15.18 -36.20 9.08
CA MET A 131 -14.98 -35.14 8.08
C MET A 131 -13.98 -35.59 7.01
N LEU A 132 -14.34 -35.44 5.74
CA LEU A 132 -13.47 -35.67 4.60
C LEU A 132 -12.93 -34.33 4.08
N TYR A 133 -11.62 -34.17 4.13
CA TYR A 133 -10.91 -33.00 3.63
C TYR A 133 -10.24 -33.29 2.29
N ARG A 134 -10.44 -32.41 1.32
CA ARG A 134 -9.78 -32.46 0.00
C ARG A 134 -9.11 -31.13 -0.31
N SER A 135 -7.85 -31.17 -0.71
CA SER A 135 -7.07 -29.96 -1.00
C SER A 135 -6.05 -30.18 -2.10
N GLY A 136 -5.73 -29.12 -2.84
CA GLY A 136 -4.59 -29.10 -3.77
C GLY A 136 -3.26 -28.74 -3.10
N ARG A 137 -3.25 -28.50 -1.77
CA ARG A 137 -2.05 -28.12 -1.00
C ARG A 137 -1.71 -29.22 0.01
N THR A 138 -0.42 -29.54 0.10
CA THR A 138 0.14 -30.52 1.04
C THR A 138 0.59 -29.86 2.34
N GLY A 139 0.62 -30.62 3.45
CA GLY A 139 1.20 -30.19 4.72
C GLY A 139 0.31 -29.24 5.54
N MET A 140 -0.99 -29.13 5.21
CA MET A 140 -1.94 -28.24 5.88
C MET A 140 -2.91 -28.97 6.83
N SER A 141 -2.75 -30.28 7.01
CA SER A 141 -3.66 -31.10 7.83
C SER A 141 -3.65 -30.70 9.31
N LYS A 142 -2.46 -30.54 9.89
CA LYS A 142 -2.27 -30.11 11.28
C LYS A 142 -2.77 -28.68 11.52
N TYR A 143 -2.62 -27.82 10.52
CA TYR A 143 -3.18 -26.47 10.53
C TYR A 143 -4.71 -26.50 10.62
N LEU A 144 -5.38 -27.32 9.81
CA LEU A 144 -6.82 -27.50 9.89
C LEU A 144 -7.28 -28.08 11.23
N THR A 145 -6.50 -29.01 11.79
CA THR A 145 -6.78 -29.59 13.11
C THR A 145 -6.87 -28.51 14.20
N GLY A 146 -5.93 -27.55 14.20
CA GLY A 146 -5.97 -26.42 15.12
C GLY A 146 -7.23 -25.54 14.96
N GLN A 147 -7.69 -25.36 13.72
CA GLN A 147 -8.92 -24.60 13.46
C GLN A 147 -10.16 -25.30 14.02
N PHE A 148 -10.32 -26.61 13.80
CA PHE A 148 -11.48 -27.35 14.32
C PHE A 148 -11.58 -27.24 15.84
N ILE A 149 -10.45 -27.41 16.53
CA ILE A 149 -10.38 -27.35 17.99
C ILE A 149 -10.74 -25.95 18.51
N GLU A 150 -10.15 -24.89 17.94
CA GLU A 150 -10.38 -23.54 18.43
C GLU A 150 -11.80 -23.06 18.10
N VAL A 151 -12.35 -23.39 16.94
CA VAL A 151 -13.74 -23.01 16.59
C VAL A 151 -14.73 -23.64 17.55
N ALA A 152 -14.56 -24.93 17.85
CA ALA A 152 -15.44 -25.63 18.78
C ALA A 152 -15.36 -25.03 20.18
N LYS A 153 -14.16 -24.67 20.64
CA LYS A 153 -13.93 -24.07 21.95
C LYS A 153 -14.50 -22.65 22.05
N GLU A 154 -14.20 -21.78 21.08
CA GLU A 154 -14.50 -20.35 21.15
C GLU A 154 -15.97 -20.02 20.82
N PHE A 155 -16.58 -20.77 19.90
CA PHE A 155 -17.93 -20.47 19.42
C PHE A 155 -19.01 -21.40 19.98
N TYR A 156 -18.67 -22.65 20.28
CA TYR A 156 -19.63 -23.67 20.73
C TYR A 156 -19.39 -24.15 22.17
N ASN A 157 -18.32 -23.70 22.83
CA ASN A 157 -17.91 -24.12 24.17
C ASN A 157 -17.76 -25.66 24.29
N LEU A 158 -17.27 -26.30 23.23
CA LEU A 158 -17.05 -27.74 23.14
C LEU A 158 -15.56 -28.07 23.13
N HIS A 159 -15.19 -29.15 23.81
CA HIS A 159 -13.88 -29.77 23.69
C HIS A 159 -13.91 -30.86 22.64
N VAL A 160 -13.19 -30.65 21.54
CA VAL A 160 -13.09 -31.60 20.42
C VAL A 160 -11.70 -32.22 20.41
N ASP A 161 -11.65 -33.55 20.37
CA ASP A 161 -10.42 -34.29 20.07
C ASP A 161 -10.42 -34.74 18.60
N VAL A 162 -9.35 -34.43 17.87
CA VAL A 162 -9.27 -34.64 16.42
C VAL A 162 -8.23 -35.70 16.09
N LYS A 163 -8.68 -36.80 15.48
CA LYS A 163 -7.83 -37.90 15.03
C LYS A 163 -7.84 -37.99 13.51
N VAL A 164 -6.69 -38.24 12.91
CA VAL A 164 -6.58 -38.53 11.48
C VAL A 164 -6.75 -40.03 11.29
N LEU A 165 -7.79 -40.45 10.57
CA LEU A 165 -8.07 -41.86 10.25
C LEU A 165 -7.28 -42.32 9.03
N GLU A 166 -7.35 -41.54 7.96
CA GLU A 166 -6.70 -41.84 6.68
C GLU A 166 -6.06 -40.57 6.14
N SER A 167 -4.88 -40.70 5.54
CA SER A 167 -4.17 -39.59 4.90
C SER A 167 -3.51 -40.05 3.62
N GLN A 168 -3.86 -39.42 2.50
CA GLN A 168 -3.30 -39.66 1.17
C GLN A 168 -2.63 -38.39 0.65
N ASN A 169 -1.40 -38.53 0.16
CA ASN A 169 -0.59 -37.44 -0.42
C ASN A 169 -0.28 -36.25 0.51
N ASP A 170 -0.51 -36.36 1.82
CA ASP A 170 -0.19 -35.31 2.79
C ASP A 170 1.25 -35.47 3.31
N ILE A 171 2.21 -34.89 2.59
CA ILE A 171 3.62 -34.90 3.01
C ILE A 171 3.91 -33.69 3.90
N ALA A 172 4.42 -33.93 5.10
CA ALA A 172 4.94 -32.91 6.00
C ALA A 172 6.29 -32.39 5.47
N GLY A 173 6.38 -31.09 5.18
CA GLY A 173 7.58 -30.46 4.62
C GLY A 173 7.40 -30.02 3.18
N GLY A 174 7.70 -28.75 2.92
CA GLY A 174 7.57 -28.13 1.61
C GLY A 174 8.30 -28.91 0.52
N THR A 175 7.74 -28.87 -0.68
CA THR A 175 8.27 -29.49 -1.90
C THR A 175 9.69 -29.00 -2.23
N ALA A 176 10.69 -29.69 -1.68
CA ALA A 176 12.08 -29.70 -2.14
C ALA A 176 12.41 -31.15 -2.55
N GLY A 177 12.00 -31.51 -3.75
CA GLY A 177 12.37 -32.77 -4.40
C GLY A 177 11.67 -32.90 -5.75
N PRO A 178 12.39 -33.07 -6.87
CA PRO A 178 11.77 -33.32 -8.17
C PRO A 178 11.42 -34.81 -8.24
N ILE A 179 10.19 -35.19 -7.89
CA ILE A 179 9.67 -36.52 -8.24
C ILE A 179 8.52 -36.33 -9.21
N LYS A 180 8.87 -36.32 -10.50
CA LYS A 180 7.95 -36.70 -11.57
C LYS A 180 7.79 -38.22 -11.49
N LEU A 181 6.75 -38.72 -10.83
CA LEU A 181 6.27 -40.08 -11.07
C LEU A 181 4.74 -40.13 -11.14
N THR A 182 4.26 -40.45 -12.34
CA THR A 182 2.94 -40.98 -12.71
C THR A 182 1.70 -40.08 -12.57
N ASN A 183 0.80 -40.21 -13.54
CA ASN A 183 -0.47 -39.47 -13.74
C ASN A 183 -1.52 -39.69 -12.63
N ALA A 184 -1.13 -39.80 -11.36
CA ALA A 184 -2.06 -39.86 -10.24
C ALA A 184 -2.39 -38.44 -9.73
N SER A 185 -3.67 -38.18 -9.46
CA SER A 185 -4.19 -36.87 -9.06
C SER A 185 -3.43 -36.30 -7.86
N ARG A 186 -2.90 -35.07 -7.97
CA ARG A 186 -2.15 -34.33 -6.93
C ARG A 186 -3.02 -33.83 -5.76
N VAL A 187 -4.18 -34.45 -5.55
CA VAL A 187 -5.14 -34.04 -4.52
C VAL A 187 -4.78 -34.73 -3.21
N VAL A 188 -4.70 -33.94 -2.15
CA VAL A 188 -4.54 -34.39 -0.77
C VAL A 188 -5.92 -34.74 -0.24
N ILE A 189 -6.06 -35.95 0.28
CA ILE A 189 -7.31 -36.43 0.88
C ILE A 189 -7.00 -36.87 2.31
N VAL A 190 -7.71 -36.30 3.27
CA VAL A 190 -7.53 -36.64 4.69
C VAL A 190 -8.90 -36.87 5.32
N LYS A 191 -9.06 -37.99 6.01
CA LYS A 191 -10.28 -38.34 6.75
C LYS A 191 -10.03 -38.08 8.24
N TYR A 192 -10.79 -37.17 8.83
CA TYR A 192 -10.71 -36.83 10.26
C TYR A 192 -11.88 -37.44 11.01
N ARG A 193 -11.59 -37.94 12.22
CA ARG A 193 -12.57 -38.24 13.25
C ARG A 193 -12.52 -37.12 14.29
N LEU A 194 -13.62 -36.41 14.44
CA LEU A 194 -13.83 -35.36 15.43
C LEU A 194 -14.65 -35.97 16.57
N ASN A 195 -14.05 -36.15 17.74
CA ASN A 195 -14.73 -36.70 18.92
C ASN A 195 -15.21 -35.56 19.82
N PHE A 196 -16.52 -35.48 20.06
CA PHE A 196 -17.16 -34.50 20.94
C PHE A 196 -18.58 -34.95 21.29
N ASP A 197 -19.17 -34.38 22.34
CA ASP A 197 -20.54 -34.69 22.73
C ASP A 197 -21.54 -34.09 21.73
N ASN A 198 -22.24 -34.96 20.99
CA ASN A 198 -23.13 -34.57 19.89
C ASN A 198 -24.59 -35.05 20.08
N ARG A 199 -24.94 -35.50 21.29
CA ARG A 199 -26.25 -36.09 21.59
C ARG A 199 -27.42 -35.14 21.35
N ASP A 200 -27.26 -33.85 21.64
CA ASP A 200 -28.29 -32.83 21.44
C ASP A 200 -28.63 -32.65 19.96
N TYR A 201 -27.60 -32.67 19.09
CA TYR A 201 -27.78 -32.60 17.65
C TYR A 201 -28.53 -33.82 17.12
N MET A 202 -28.12 -35.02 17.53
CA MET A 202 -28.75 -36.28 17.12
C MET A 202 -30.22 -36.34 17.54
N THR A 203 -30.54 -35.89 18.76
CA THR A 203 -31.92 -35.79 19.25
C THR A 203 -32.75 -34.85 18.39
N ASN A 204 -32.18 -33.70 17.99
CA ASN A 204 -32.85 -32.75 17.10
C ASN A 204 -33.10 -33.33 15.68
N CYS A 205 -32.13 -34.06 15.13
CA CYS A 205 -32.29 -34.75 13.85
C CYS A 205 -33.39 -35.81 13.90
N VAL A 206 -33.43 -36.61 14.98
CA VAL A 206 -34.45 -37.62 15.21
C VAL A 206 -35.84 -36.98 15.34
N ASN A 207 -35.99 -35.96 16.19
CA ASN A 207 -37.26 -35.24 16.35
C ASN A 207 -37.77 -34.63 15.02
N SER A 208 -36.87 -34.06 14.22
CA SER A 208 -37.23 -33.49 12.91
C SER A 208 -37.71 -34.56 11.93
N SER A 209 -37.05 -35.72 11.92
CA SER A 209 -37.45 -36.84 11.06
C SER A 209 -38.76 -37.50 11.50
N ILE A 210 -39.00 -37.60 12.80
CA ILE A 210 -40.25 -38.12 13.38
C ILE A 210 -41.43 -37.23 12.97
N HIS A 211 -41.29 -35.91 13.08
CA HIS A 211 -42.34 -34.97 12.68
C HIS A 211 -42.71 -35.09 11.19
N GLN A 212 -41.75 -35.30 10.29
CA GLN A 212 -42.02 -35.53 8.87
C GLN A 212 -42.73 -36.87 8.62
N SER A 213 -42.33 -37.94 9.31
CA SER A 213 -42.95 -39.26 9.17
C SER A 213 -44.36 -39.39 9.76
N GLN A 214 -44.75 -38.46 10.64
CA GLN A 214 -46.07 -38.44 11.28
C GLN A 214 -47.14 -37.68 10.46
N LEU A 215 -46.74 -36.98 9.41
CA LEU A 215 -47.64 -36.21 8.56
C LEU A 215 -47.99 -37.03 7.32
N ASP A 216 -49.18 -37.64 7.31
CA ASP A 216 -49.74 -38.29 6.12
C ASP A 216 -50.28 -37.20 5.18
N LEU A 217 -49.37 -36.61 4.38
CA LEU A 217 -49.69 -35.53 3.46
C LEU A 217 -50.21 -36.09 2.13
N ALA A 218 -51.16 -35.39 1.52
CA ALA A 218 -51.67 -35.76 0.20
C ALA A 218 -50.54 -35.69 -0.86
N PRO A 219 -50.50 -36.64 -1.82
CA PRO A 219 -49.50 -36.63 -2.88
C PRO A 219 -49.67 -35.38 -3.75
N VAL A 220 -48.56 -34.71 -4.06
CA VAL A 220 -48.52 -33.53 -4.92
C VAL A 220 -47.98 -33.93 -6.30
N ASP A 221 -48.61 -33.42 -7.35
CA ASP A 221 -48.11 -33.63 -8.71
C ASP A 221 -46.75 -32.95 -8.90
N LEU A 222 -45.80 -33.66 -9.52
CA LEU A 222 -44.45 -33.18 -9.76
C LEU A 222 -44.46 -31.93 -10.67
N ASN A 223 -45.44 -31.81 -11.57
CA ASN A 223 -45.57 -30.63 -12.45
C ASN A 223 -45.73 -29.34 -11.63
N ILE A 224 -46.51 -29.38 -10.55
CA ILE A 224 -46.68 -28.23 -9.65
C ILE A 224 -45.34 -27.81 -9.05
N LEU A 225 -44.50 -28.77 -8.69
CA LEU A 225 -43.15 -28.48 -8.19
C LEU A 225 -42.27 -27.84 -9.27
N LEU A 226 -42.33 -28.32 -10.50
CA LEU A 226 -41.56 -27.76 -11.62
C LEU A 226 -42.01 -26.34 -11.99
N ASP A 227 -43.30 -26.02 -11.83
CA ASP A 227 -43.84 -24.68 -12.04
C ASP A 227 -43.30 -23.69 -10.99
N PHE A 228 -43.19 -24.11 -9.73
CA PHE A 228 -42.60 -23.27 -8.68
C PHE A 228 -41.09 -23.12 -8.85
N PHE A 229 -40.40 -24.17 -9.31
CA PHE A 229 -38.94 -24.20 -9.45
C PHE A 229 -38.53 -24.36 -10.93
N PRO A 230 -38.58 -23.27 -11.74
CA PRO A 230 -38.31 -23.31 -13.17
C PRO A 230 -36.89 -23.80 -13.53
N PHE A 231 -35.95 -23.68 -12.59
CA PHE A 231 -34.59 -24.22 -12.71
C PHE A 231 -34.41 -25.51 -11.90
N THR A 232 -35.01 -26.60 -12.37
CA THR A 232 -34.95 -27.92 -11.73
C THR A 232 -34.65 -29.04 -12.71
N ILE A 233 -33.91 -30.06 -12.27
CA ILE A 233 -33.68 -31.28 -13.05
C ILE A 233 -33.97 -32.50 -12.16
N VAL A 234 -34.75 -33.45 -12.66
CA VAL A 234 -35.01 -34.73 -11.99
C VAL A 234 -34.27 -35.84 -12.74
N LEU A 235 -33.54 -36.66 -11.99
CA LEU A 235 -32.67 -37.71 -12.49
C LEU A 235 -33.10 -39.07 -11.96
N ASN A 236 -33.11 -40.08 -12.82
CA ASN A 236 -33.29 -41.47 -12.41
C ASN A 236 -31.98 -42.10 -11.92
N ARG A 237 -32.05 -43.38 -11.52
CA ARG A 237 -30.89 -44.17 -11.06
C ARG A 237 -29.75 -44.30 -12.07
N ASP A 238 -30.06 -44.22 -13.37
CA ASP A 238 -29.08 -44.27 -14.47
C ASP A 238 -28.47 -42.89 -14.79
N MET A 239 -28.74 -41.88 -13.96
CA MET A 239 -28.33 -40.48 -14.18
C MET A 239 -28.89 -39.89 -15.48
N LYS A 240 -30.08 -40.33 -15.90
CA LYS A 240 -30.83 -39.77 -17.03
C LYS A 240 -31.85 -38.75 -16.56
N ILE A 241 -32.02 -37.69 -17.34
CA ILE A 241 -32.98 -36.62 -17.06
C ILE A 241 -34.39 -37.13 -17.36
N THR A 242 -35.25 -37.25 -16.35
CA THR A 242 -36.65 -37.67 -16.52
C THR A 242 -37.59 -36.49 -16.64
N TYR A 243 -37.35 -35.44 -15.85
CA TYR A 243 -38.11 -34.19 -15.87
C TYR A 243 -37.16 -33.01 -15.73
N ALA A 244 -37.55 -31.87 -16.29
CA ALA A 244 -36.82 -30.63 -16.18
C ALA A 244 -37.81 -29.45 -16.09
N GLY A 245 -37.42 -28.40 -15.38
CA GLY A 245 -38.19 -27.16 -15.34
C GLY A 245 -38.15 -26.44 -16.69
N GLU A 246 -39.22 -25.71 -16.99
CA GLU A 246 -39.45 -25.03 -18.28
C GLU A 246 -38.24 -24.17 -18.71
N LYS A 247 -37.70 -23.36 -17.80
CA LYS A 247 -36.63 -22.41 -18.12
C LYS A 247 -35.29 -23.06 -18.41
N ILE A 248 -34.98 -24.21 -17.82
CA ILE A 248 -33.76 -24.95 -18.21
C ILE A 248 -33.87 -25.45 -19.64
N VAL A 249 -35.04 -25.95 -20.03
CA VAL A 249 -35.28 -26.48 -21.38
C VAL A 249 -35.25 -25.35 -22.41
N GLU A 250 -35.96 -24.24 -22.18
CA GLU A 250 -35.94 -23.06 -23.06
C GLU A 250 -34.52 -22.53 -23.28
N THR A 251 -33.76 -22.42 -22.18
CA THR A 251 -32.38 -21.95 -22.20
C THR A 251 -31.46 -22.90 -22.98
N TRP A 252 -31.67 -24.21 -22.84
CA TRP A 252 -30.89 -25.21 -23.58
C TRP A 252 -31.19 -25.16 -25.08
N ILE A 253 -32.47 -25.04 -25.47
CA ILE A 253 -32.90 -24.90 -26.87
C ILE A 253 -32.28 -23.66 -27.50
N LEU A 254 -32.33 -22.51 -26.81
CA LEU A 254 -31.75 -21.26 -27.30
C LEU A 254 -30.25 -21.37 -27.62
N HIS A 255 -29.52 -22.15 -26.81
CA HIS A 255 -28.07 -22.31 -26.96
C HIS A 255 -27.64 -23.51 -27.81
N ASN A 256 -28.58 -24.37 -28.23
CA ASN A 256 -28.34 -25.54 -29.07
C ASN A 256 -29.43 -25.64 -30.17
N PRO A 257 -29.49 -24.67 -31.10
CA PRO A 257 -30.57 -24.59 -32.10
C PRO A 257 -30.56 -25.75 -33.11
N ASP A 258 -29.42 -26.44 -33.26
CA ASP A 258 -29.23 -27.56 -34.20
C ASP A 258 -29.53 -28.95 -33.58
N GLU A 259 -29.83 -29.02 -32.28
CA GLU A 259 -30.15 -30.28 -31.57
C GLU A 259 -31.68 -30.41 -31.38
N ASP A 260 -32.21 -31.64 -31.49
CA ASP A 260 -33.64 -31.90 -31.33
C ASP A 260 -34.11 -31.56 -29.89
N PRO A 261 -35.15 -30.71 -29.70
CA PRO A 261 -35.66 -30.32 -28.39
C PRO A 261 -36.03 -31.48 -27.46
N THR A 262 -36.51 -32.59 -28.04
CA THR A 262 -36.93 -33.79 -27.33
C THR A 262 -35.77 -34.66 -26.84
N SER A 263 -34.56 -34.44 -27.36
CA SER A 263 -33.36 -35.20 -26.98
C SER A 263 -32.86 -34.88 -25.57
N PHE A 264 -33.26 -33.73 -25.01
CA PHE A 264 -32.87 -33.31 -23.66
C PHE A 264 -33.48 -34.18 -22.56
N ILE A 265 -34.69 -34.69 -22.76
CA ILE A 265 -35.35 -35.59 -21.82
C ILE A 265 -35.00 -37.04 -22.19
N GLY A 266 -34.50 -37.81 -21.22
CA GLY A 266 -34.05 -39.19 -21.39
C GLY A 266 -32.56 -39.35 -21.69
N SER A 267 -31.84 -38.26 -21.95
CA SER A 267 -30.38 -38.23 -22.09
C SER A 267 -29.67 -38.29 -20.74
N LYS A 268 -28.37 -38.61 -20.76
CA LYS A 268 -27.55 -38.64 -19.53
C LYS A 268 -27.13 -37.23 -19.14
N LEU A 269 -27.15 -36.93 -17.84
CA LEU A 269 -26.75 -35.61 -17.30
C LEU A 269 -25.40 -35.11 -17.85
N VAL A 270 -24.41 -36.01 -17.93
CA VAL A 270 -23.02 -35.70 -18.36
C VAL A 270 -22.94 -35.22 -19.83
N GLN A 271 -23.95 -35.50 -20.66
CA GLN A 271 -23.95 -35.06 -22.06
C GLN A 271 -24.22 -33.57 -22.20
N HIS A 272 -25.08 -33.01 -21.34
CA HIS A 272 -25.48 -31.60 -21.39
C HIS A 272 -24.88 -30.76 -20.27
N PHE A 273 -24.44 -31.37 -19.18
CA PHE A 273 -23.90 -30.68 -18.01
C PHE A 273 -22.50 -31.15 -17.66
N LYS A 274 -21.62 -30.18 -17.43
CA LYS A 274 -20.29 -30.41 -16.88
C LYS A 274 -20.27 -30.01 -15.41
N CYS A 275 -19.93 -30.94 -14.52
CA CYS A 275 -19.75 -30.62 -13.11
C CYS A 275 -18.48 -29.80 -12.92
N ARG A 276 -18.62 -28.55 -12.46
CA ARG A 276 -17.49 -27.68 -12.12
C ARG A 276 -17.08 -27.86 -10.65
N ARG A 277 -18.08 -28.10 -9.78
CA ARG A 277 -17.88 -28.42 -8.37
C ARG A 277 -18.92 -29.41 -7.90
N PRO A 278 -18.53 -30.39 -7.07
CA PRO A 278 -17.16 -30.67 -6.61
C PRO A 278 -16.28 -31.29 -7.72
N LYS A 279 -14.95 -31.06 -7.69
CA LYS A 279 -14.04 -31.45 -8.79
C LYS A 279 -13.69 -32.93 -8.76
N ASP A 280 -13.52 -33.52 -9.94
CA ASP A 280 -12.99 -34.88 -10.16
C ASP A 280 -13.78 -35.98 -9.43
N ILE A 281 -15.10 -35.83 -9.39
CA ILE A 281 -16.00 -36.84 -8.80
C ILE A 281 -16.71 -37.59 -9.92
N PRO A 282 -16.71 -38.94 -9.89
CA PRO A 282 -17.53 -39.74 -10.78
C PRO A 282 -19.01 -39.38 -10.56
N MET A 283 -19.72 -39.08 -11.65
CA MET A 283 -21.14 -38.74 -11.62
C MET A 283 -21.99 -40.02 -11.60
N GLU A 284 -21.80 -40.83 -10.56
CA GLU A 284 -22.54 -42.05 -10.32
C GLU A 284 -23.55 -41.86 -9.17
N TRP A 285 -24.63 -42.65 -9.21
CA TRP A 285 -25.74 -42.52 -8.27
C TRP A 285 -25.30 -42.71 -6.80
N ASP A 286 -24.49 -43.73 -6.53
CA ASP A 286 -24.08 -44.08 -5.17
C ASP A 286 -23.17 -43.01 -4.57
N ASP A 287 -22.26 -42.44 -5.36
CA ASP A 287 -21.37 -41.35 -4.94
C ASP A 287 -22.15 -40.06 -4.62
N ILE A 288 -23.12 -39.69 -5.45
CA ILE A 288 -23.95 -38.49 -5.22
C ILE A 288 -24.87 -38.67 -4.02
N THR A 289 -25.43 -39.87 -3.84
CA THR A 289 -26.33 -40.18 -2.72
C THR A 289 -25.63 -40.09 -1.36
N GLN A 290 -24.33 -40.36 -1.32
CA GLN A 290 -23.49 -40.13 -0.14
C GLN A 290 -23.23 -38.63 0.12
N MET A 291 -23.26 -37.78 -0.91
CA MET A 291 -22.94 -36.34 -0.83
C MET A 291 -24.18 -35.45 -0.62
N ARG A 292 -24.98 -35.72 0.42
CA ARG A 292 -26.31 -35.10 0.63
C ARG A 292 -26.32 -33.58 0.84
N THR A 293 -25.24 -33.00 1.36
CA THR A 293 -25.20 -31.59 1.78
C THR A 293 -24.34 -30.71 0.87
N VAL A 294 -23.81 -31.28 -0.21
CA VAL A 294 -22.87 -30.58 -1.07
C VAL A 294 -23.61 -29.72 -2.09
N LEU A 295 -23.20 -28.46 -2.22
CA LEU A 295 -23.67 -27.60 -3.30
C LEU A 295 -22.91 -27.93 -4.59
N PHE A 296 -23.66 -28.38 -5.59
CA PHE A 296 -23.16 -28.65 -6.92
C PHE A 296 -23.19 -27.36 -7.76
N GLU A 297 -22.16 -27.20 -8.60
CA GLU A 297 -22.13 -26.19 -9.65
C GLU A 297 -22.02 -26.93 -10.98
N PHE A 298 -23.09 -26.92 -11.77
CA PHE A 298 -23.15 -27.49 -13.12
C PHE A 298 -23.09 -26.40 -14.17
N GLU A 299 -22.27 -26.63 -15.18
CA GLU A 299 -22.13 -25.78 -16.36
C GLU A 299 -22.94 -26.40 -17.51
N LEU A 300 -23.89 -25.64 -18.07
CA LEU A 300 -24.66 -26.06 -19.23
C LEU A 300 -23.80 -25.94 -20.50
N VAL A 301 -23.59 -27.07 -21.18
CA VAL A 301 -22.77 -27.16 -22.39
C VAL A 301 -23.54 -26.58 -23.58
N ARG A 302 -22.85 -25.76 -24.39
CA ARG A 302 -23.36 -25.16 -25.63
C ARG A 302 -22.75 -25.84 -26.86
N ALA A 303 -23.51 -25.95 -27.96
CA ALA A 303 -23.08 -26.58 -29.21
C ALA A 303 -21.77 -26.00 -29.77
N ASN A 304 -21.62 -24.66 -29.78
CA ASN A 304 -20.41 -23.97 -30.28
C ASN A 304 -19.11 -24.30 -29.52
N ASN A 305 -19.18 -24.81 -28.28
CA ASN A 305 -17.99 -25.20 -27.51
C ASN A 305 -17.48 -26.61 -27.87
N LYS A 306 -18.27 -27.44 -28.56
CA LYS A 306 -17.81 -28.75 -29.08
C LYS A 306 -16.73 -28.56 -30.15
N ASP A 307 -16.89 -27.55 -31.02
CA ASP A 307 -15.93 -27.22 -32.09
C ASP A 307 -14.64 -26.55 -31.57
N VAL A 308 -14.75 -25.68 -30.55
CA VAL A 308 -13.58 -25.02 -29.95
C VAL A 308 -12.74 -25.98 -29.10
N ALA A 309 -13.36 -26.98 -28.47
CA ALA A 309 -12.64 -28.04 -27.76
C ALA A 309 -11.85 -28.93 -28.74
N ALA A 310 -12.45 -29.29 -29.88
CA ALA A 310 -11.77 -30.01 -30.96
C ALA A 310 -10.63 -29.18 -31.59
N ALA A 311 -10.81 -27.87 -31.76
CA ALA A 311 -9.78 -26.97 -32.30
C ALA A 311 -8.61 -26.71 -31.33
N LYS A 312 -8.84 -26.77 -30.00
CA LYS A 312 -7.77 -26.61 -28.99
C LYS A 312 -6.81 -27.79 -28.93
N GLU A 313 -7.26 -28.99 -29.29
CA GLU A 313 -6.38 -30.16 -29.45
C GLU A 313 -5.47 -30.03 -30.68
N ILE A 314 -5.88 -29.22 -31.68
CA ILE A 314 -5.14 -28.96 -32.92
C ILE A 314 -4.47 -27.58 -32.85
N GLY A 315 -3.71 -27.30 -31.79
CA GLY A 315 -2.59 -26.33 -31.75
C GLY A 315 -2.74 -24.92 -32.35
N GLY A 316 -3.95 -24.43 -32.65
CA GLY A 316 -4.18 -23.18 -33.36
C GLY A 316 -4.39 -22.01 -32.41
N SER A 317 -3.47 -21.03 -32.40
CA SER A 317 -3.64 -19.78 -31.67
C SER A 317 -4.56 -18.83 -32.44
N ILE A 318 -5.79 -18.63 -31.97
CA ILE A 318 -6.67 -17.57 -32.47
C ILE A 318 -6.65 -16.40 -31.48
N SER A 319 -6.25 -15.22 -31.95
CA SER A 319 -6.38 -13.96 -31.24
C SER A 319 -7.85 -13.50 -31.28
N SER A 320 -8.62 -13.81 -30.24
CA SER A 320 -9.98 -13.29 -30.10
C SER A 320 -10.00 -11.97 -29.31
N ASN A 321 -10.65 -10.96 -29.87
CA ASN A 321 -10.91 -9.67 -29.25
C ASN A 321 -11.66 -9.86 -27.92
N ARG A 322 -11.21 -9.22 -26.84
CA ARG A 322 -11.76 -9.38 -25.47
C ARG A 322 -13.26 -9.05 -25.33
N LYS A 323 -13.88 -8.34 -26.28
CA LYS A 323 -15.31 -8.00 -26.24
C LYS A 323 -16.23 -9.15 -26.67
N ASP A 324 -15.81 -10.02 -27.59
CA ASP A 324 -16.63 -11.17 -28.04
C ASP A 324 -16.61 -12.37 -27.08
N LEU A 325 -15.73 -12.34 -26.07
CA LEU A 325 -15.64 -13.39 -25.04
C LEU A 325 -16.71 -13.25 -23.94
N GLN A 326 -17.32 -12.07 -23.77
CA GLN A 326 -18.32 -11.85 -22.70
C GLN A 326 -19.70 -12.39 -23.07
N THR A 327 -20.09 -12.38 -24.35
CA THR A 327 -21.40 -12.84 -24.83
C THR A 327 -21.55 -14.36 -24.89
N ASN A 328 -20.44 -15.11 -24.78
CA ASN A 328 -20.38 -16.57 -24.96
C ASN A 328 -20.08 -17.36 -23.69
N LYS A 329 -20.27 -16.78 -22.50
CA LYS A 329 -20.12 -17.53 -21.25
C LYS A 329 -21.19 -18.63 -21.14
N PRO A 330 -20.85 -19.85 -20.69
CA PRO A 330 -21.83 -20.89 -20.43
C PRO A 330 -22.57 -20.61 -19.11
N ILE A 331 -23.85 -21.01 -19.06
CA ILE A 331 -24.69 -20.78 -17.88
C ILE A 331 -24.26 -21.71 -16.77
N LEU A 332 -24.03 -21.14 -15.59
CA LEU A 332 -23.69 -21.87 -14.38
C LEU A 332 -24.93 -21.99 -13.51
N LEU A 333 -25.32 -23.21 -13.20
CA LEU A 333 -26.41 -23.52 -12.29
C LEU A 333 -25.81 -24.00 -10.96
N LYS A 334 -26.26 -23.41 -9.85
CA LYS A 334 -25.83 -23.81 -8.51
C LYS A 334 -27.00 -24.28 -7.67
N GLY A 335 -26.82 -25.38 -6.96
CA GLY A 335 -27.87 -25.93 -6.10
C GLY A 335 -27.46 -27.21 -5.36
N PRO A 336 -28.25 -27.64 -4.37
CA PRO A 336 -28.15 -28.98 -3.78
C PRO A 336 -28.85 -30.05 -4.65
N LEU A 337 -28.40 -31.29 -4.50
CA LEU A 337 -29.07 -32.50 -5.01
C LEU A 337 -29.78 -33.21 -3.85
N TYR A 338 -31.08 -33.42 -3.97
CA TYR A 338 -31.88 -34.14 -2.97
C TYR A 338 -32.36 -35.48 -3.51
N GLN A 339 -32.49 -36.47 -2.64
CA GLN A 339 -33.07 -37.76 -2.99
C GLN A 339 -34.55 -37.79 -2.64
N LEU A 340 -35.40 -37.98 -3.65
CA LEU A 340 -36.83 -38.21 -3.51
C LEU A 340 -37.03 -39.72 -3.34
N ARG A 341 -37.37 -40.15 -2.11
CA ARG A 341 -37.51 -41.57 -1.78
C ARG A 341 -38.71 -42.22 -2.47
N ASP A 342 -39.81 -41.48 -2.62
CA ASP A 342 -41.07 -42.00 -3.15
C ASP A 342 -40.98 -42.42 -4.62
N ILE A 343 -40.25 -41.64 -5.43
CA ILE A 343 -40.04 -41.89 -6.85
C ILE A 343 -38.64 -42.43 -7.17
N ASN A 344 -37.85 -42.74 -6.14
CA ASN A 344 -36.46 -43.17 -6.22
C ASN A 344 -35.64 -42.40 -7.27
N SER A 345 -35.71 -41.08 -7.20
CA SER A 345 -35.08 -40.15 -8.16
C SER A 345 -34.32 -39.06 -7.41
N LEU A 346 -33.29 -38.48 -8.03
CA LEU A 346 -32.59 -37.31 -7.51
C LEU A 346 -33.20 -36.04 -8.11
N ILE A 347 -33.41 -35.03 -7.31
CA ILE A 347 -33.86 -33.70 -7.76
C ILE A 347 -32.76 -32.68 -7.51
N TYR A 348 -32.35 -32.00 -8.56
CA TYR A 348 -31.43 -30.88 -8.53
C TYR A 348 -32.23 -29.58 -8.50
N LEU A 349 -32.32 -28.97 -7.32
CA LEU A 349 -32.96 -27.66 -7.15
C LEU A 349 -31.89 -26.60 -7.30
N CYS A 350 -31.90 -25.85 -8.40
CA CYS A 350 -30.82 -24.94 -8.70
C CYS A 350 -31.30 -23.53 -9.03
N SER A 351 -30.34 -22.61 -9.05
CA SER A 351 -30.55 -21.25 -9.51
C SER A 351 -29.38 -20.85 -10.41
N PRO A 352 -29.64 -20.10 -11.49
CA PRO A 352 -28.57 -19.62 -12.34
C PRO A 352 -27.73 -18.60 -11.58
N LEU A 353 -26.40 -18.71 -11.70
CA LEU A 353 -25.44 -17.74 -11.21
C LEU A 353 -25.30 -16.64 -12.25
N ILE A 354 -25.89 -15.49 -11.95
CA ILE A 354 -25.92 -14.34 -12.85
C ILE A 354 -25.31 -13.16 -12.09
N GLU A 355 -24.28 -12.54 -12.66
CA GLU A 355 -23.55 -11.45 -12.01
C GLU A 355 -24.16 -10.08 -12.33
N ASN A 356 -24.71 -9.91 -13.54
CA ASN A 356 -25.26 -8.64 -14.00
C ASN A 356 -26.48 -8.81 -14.92
N LEU A 357 -27.21 -7.71 -15.14
CA LEU A 357 -28.39 -7.68 -16.01
C LEU A 357 -28.04 -7.95 -17.48
N GLU A 358 -26.82 -7.62 -17.91
CA GLU A 358 -26.36 -7.89 -19.28
C GLU A 358 -26.20 -9.39 -19.55
N GLU A 359 -25.66 -10.14 -18.59
CA GLU A 359 -25.49 -11.58 -18.65
C GLU A 359 -26.84 -12.30 -18.67
N LEU A 360 -27.81 -11.80 -17.88
CA LEU A 360 -29.21 -12.27 -17.90
C LEU A 360 -29.78 -12.25 -19.33
N HIS A 361 -29.62 -11.13 -20.04
CA HIS A 361 -30.05 -11.01 -21.44
C HIS A 361 -29.24 -11.89 -22.40
N SER A 362 -27.94 -12.05 -22.17
CA SER A 362 -27.09 -12.93 -23.00
C SER A 362 -27.50 -14.41 -22.93
N TYR A 363 -28.17 -14.79 -21.84
CA TYR A 363 -28.74 -16.12 -21.61
C TYR A 363 -30.18 -16.25 -22.12
N GLY A 364 -30.75 -15.17 -22.68
CA GLY A 364 -32.14 -15.14 -23.11
C GLY A 364 -33.15 -15.25 -21.96
N LEU A 365 -32.69 -15.01 -20.73
CA LEU A 365 -33.51 -15.02 -19.53
C LEU A 365 -33.96 -13.59 -19.20
N PHE A 366 -35.08 -13.48 -18.50
CA PHE A 366 -35.59 -12.24 -17.95
C PHE A 366 -35.74 -12.34 -16.43
N LEU A 367 -35.91 -11.20 -15.77
CA LEU A 367 -36.02 -11.14 -14.31
C LEU A 367 -37.22 -11.92 -13.76
N ASN A 368 -38.27 -12.07 -14.57
CA ASN A 368 -39.47 -12.82 -14.23
C ASN A 368 -39.29 -14.34 -14.36
N ASP A 369 -38.27 -14.80 -15.11
CA ASP A 369 -38.00 -16.24 -15.27
C ASP A 369 -37.25 -16.82 -14.05
N LEU A 370 -36.66 -15.96 -13.22
CA LEU A 370 -35.98 -16.36 -11.99
C LEU A 370 -36.98 -16.73 -10.90
N ASN A 371 -36.59 -17.70 -10.04
CA ASN A 371 -37.40 -18.16 -8.92
C ASN A 371 -37.93 -16.98 -8.08
N SER A 372 -39.25 -16.86 -7.95
CA SER A 372 -39.92 -15.77 -7.24
C SER A 372 -39.70 -15.81 -5.73
N HIS A 373 -39.55 -17.01 -5.17
CA HIS A 373 -39.28 -17.26 -3.76
C HIS A 373 -37.77 -17.40 -3.47
N GLY A 374 -36.93 -17.35 -4.50
CA GLY A 374 -35.49 -17.50 -4.39
C GLY A 374 -34.76 -16.16 -4.30
N LEU A 375 -33.52 -16.19 -3.81
CA LEU A 375 -32.67 -15.00 -3.69
C LEU A 375 -32.02 -14.58 -5.03
N SER A 376 -32.13 -15.37 -6.09
CA SER A 376 -31.48 -15.10 -7.38
C SER A 376 -31.93 -13.76 -7.99
N ARG A 377 -33.23 -13.46 -7.91
CA ARG A 377 -33.79 -12.20 -8.41
C ARG A 377 -33.25 -10.99 -7.64
N GLU A 378 -33.26 -11.07 -6.31
CA GLU A 378 -32.73 -10.02 -5.44
C GLU A 378 -31.23 -9.85 -5.63
N LEU A 379 -30.48 -10.94 -5.81
CA LEU A 379 -29.03 -10.90 -6.01
C LEU A 379 -28.66 -10.17 -7.31
N VAL A 380 -29.36 -10.41 -8.41
CA VAL A 380 -29.13 -9.69 -9.68
C VAL A 380 -29.41 -8.20 -9.51
N MET A 381 -30.50 -7.84 -8.81
CA MET A 381 -30.81 -6.43 -8.53
C MET A 381 -29.78 -5.78 -7.59
N ALA A 382 -29.36 -6.48 -6.54
CA ALA A 382 -28.35 -6.01 -5.60
C ALA A 382 -26.97 -5.86 -6.27
N GLY A 383 -26.59 -6.77 -7.17
CA GLY A 383 -25.39 -6.67 -7.98
C GLY A 383 -25.39 -5.41 -8.84
N TRP A 384 -26.53 -5.06 -9.45
CA TRP A 384 -26.69 -3.83 -10.21
C TRP A 384 -26.57 -2.57 -9.33
N GLN A 385 -27.23 -2.53 -8.17
CA GLN A 385 -27.13 -1.43 -7.21
C GLN A 385 -25.69 -1.26 -6.67
N HIS A 386 -25.03 -2.37 -6.36
CA HIS A 386 -23.66 -2.36 -5.86
C HIS A 386 -22.67 -1.91 -6.94
N GLY A 387 -22.88 -2.29 -8.20
CA GLY A 387 -22.08 -1.80 -9.33
C GLY A 387 -22.10 -0.28 -9.44
N SER A 388 -23.28 0.33 -9.36
CA SER A 388 -23.41 1.80 -9.36
C SER A 388 -22.73 2.44 -8.13
N THR A 389 -22.86 1.80 -6.96
CA THR A 389 -22.19 2.28 -5.74
C THR A 389 -20.66 2.23 -5.88
N LEU A 390 -20.12 1.16 -6.47
CA LEU A 390 -18.70 0.99 -6.68
C LEU A 390 -18.15 2.00 -7.71
N GLU A 391 -18.90 2.30 -8.76
CA GLU A 391 -18.55 3.35 -9.73
C GLU A 391 -18.42 4.73 -9.05
N MET A 392 -19.39 5.09 -8.20
CA MET A 392 -19.29 6.31 -7.39
C MET A 392 -18.09 6.30 -6.43
N MET A 393 -17.73 5.15 -5.86
CA MET A 393 -16.54 5.03 -5.01
C MET A 393 -15.25 5.24 -5.80
N PHE A 394 -15.16 4.72 -7.03
CA PHE A 394 -14.01 4.94 -7.92
C PHE A 394 -13.88 6.40 -8.33
N GLU A 395 -14.97 7.05 -8.71
CA GLU A 395 -14.98 8.49 -9.04
C GLU A 395 -14.50 9.32 -7.84
N LYS A 396 -14.97 8.99 -6.63
CA LYS A 396 -14.52 9.66 -5.40
C LYS A 396 -13.04 9.40 -5.09
N GLU A 397 -12.54 8.20 -5.37
CA GLU A 397 -11.12 7.88 -5.18
C GLU A 397 -10.23 8.61 -6.19
N GLU A 398 -10.68 8.76 -7.43
CA GLU A 398 -10.01 9.55 -8.47
C GLU A 398 -9.93 11.03 -8.07
N VAL A 399 -11.05 11.63 -7.65
CA VAL A 399 -11.07 13.02 -7.14
C VAL A 399 -10.11 13.19 -5.94
N ARG A 400 -10.10 12.22 -5.01
CA ARG A 400 -9.19 12.26 -3.86
C ARG A 400 -7.72 12.13 -4.27
N SER A 401 -7.44 11.33 -5.30
CA SER A 401 -6.10 11.21 -5.88
C SER A 401 -5.62 12.54 -6.47
N ASP A 402 -6.49 13.21 -7.23
CA ASP A 402 -6.20 14.53 -7.82
C ASP A 402 -5.97 15.61 -6.75
N GLU A 403 -6.79 15.62 -5.69
CA GLU A 403 -6.61 16.51 -4.54
C GLU A 403 -5.28 16.27 -3.84
N LEU A 404 -4.91 15.00 -3.64
CA LEU A 404 -3.64 14.64 -3.03
C LEU A 404 -2.45 15.06 -3.90
N GLU A 405 -2.54 14.87 -5.21
CA GLU A 405 -1.49 15.32 -6.15
C GLU A 405 -1.33 16.85 -6.11
N LYS A 406 -2.45 17.60 -6.11
CA LYS A 406 -2.43 19.06 -5.96
C LYS A 406 -1.79 19.47 -4.63
N SER A 407 -2.13 18.79 -3.54
CA SER A 407 -1.57 19.04 -2.21
C SER A 407 -0.07 18.77 -2.17
N LEU A 408 0.41 17.69 -2.79
CA LEU A 408 1.83 17.36 -2.90
C LEU A 408 2.59 18.43 -3.70
N LYS A 409 2.08 18.82 -4.88
CA LYS A 409 2.69 19.89 -5.70
C LYS A 409 2.78 21.20 -4.95
N LEU A 410 1.72 21.55 -4.21
CA LEU A 410 1.69 22.74 -3.38
C LEU A 410 2.72 22.66 -2.25
N SER A 411 2.78 21.52 -1.55
CA SER A 411 3.78 21.27 -0.49
C SER A 411 5.22 21.39 -1.01
N ASP A 412 5.51 20.84 -2.19
CA ASP A 412 6.82 20.98 -2.84
C ASP A 412 7.13 22.44 -3.19
N SER A 413 6.14 23.20 -3.67
CA SER A 413 6.29 24.64 -3.94
C SER A 413 6.59 25.42 -2.66
N TRP A 414 5.84 25.18 -1.58
CA TRP A 414 6.07 25.81 -0.28
C TRP A 414 7.44 25.47 0.29
N LYS A 415 7.88 24.22 0.11
CA LYS A 415 9.21 23.78 0.53
C LYS A 415 10.30 24.53 -0.24
N LYS A 416 10.17 24.69 -1.56
CA LYS A 416 11.11 25.48 -2.38
C LYS A 416 11.15 26.94 -1.96
N GLN A 417 9.99 27.57 -1.76
CA GLN A 417 9.93 28.96 -1.28
C GLN A 417 10.53 29.12 0.11
N GLY A 418 10.30 28.16 1.01
CA GLY A 418 10.93 28.11 2.33
C GLY A 418 12.45 27.98 2.24
N ASP A 419 12.95 27.15 1.32
CA ASP A 419 14.38 26.95 1.08
C ASP A 419 15.03 28.23 0.52
N GLU A 420 14.41 28.89 -0.45
CA GLU A 420 14.90 30.16 -1.01
C GLU A 420 14.98 31.28 0.04
N LEU A 421 13.96 31.41 0.88
CA LEU A 421 13.95 32.38 1.99
C LEU A 421 15.06 32.07 3.00
N LEU A 422 15.26 30.81 3.36
CA LEU A 422 16.31 30.42 4.30
C LEU A 422 17.71 30.75 3.76
N TYR A 423 17.97 30.43 2.49
CA TYR A 423 19.26 30.72 1.84
C TYR A 423 19.48 32.22 1.60
N SER A 424 18.43 33.05 1.62
CA SER A 424 18.56 34.50 1.59
C SER A 424 19.06 35.08 2.93
N MET A 425 18.85 34.37 4.05
CA MET A 425 19.20 34.83 5.40
C MET A 425 20.50 34.22 5.93
N ILE A 426 20.82 32.98 5.57
CA ILE A 426 21.97 32.22 6.07
C ILE A 426 22.69 31.61 4.86
N PRO A 427 24.04 31.52 4.87
CA PRO A 427 24.73 30.87 3.77
C PRO A 427 24.33 29.40 3.61
N ARG A 428 24.26 28.93 2.36
CA ARG A 428 23.85 27.55 2.02
C ARG A 428 24.59 26.46 2.81
N PRO A 429 25.94 26.49 2.93
CA PRO A 429 26.67 25.44 3.64
C PRO A 429 26.27 25.32 5.11
N ILE A 430 25.85 26.43 5.72
CA ILE A 430 25.46 26.47 7.14
C ILE A 430 23.98 26.09 7.29
N ALA A 431 23.11 26.55 6.38
CA ALA A 431 21.70 26.18 6.36
C ALA A 431 21.50 24.66 6.17
N GLU A 432 22.32 24.01 5.35
CA GLU A 432 22.29 22.54 5.17
C GLU A 432 22.73 21.80 6.43
N ARG A 433 23.80 22.24 7.11
CA ARG A 433 24.24 21.65 8.38
C ARG A 433 23.19 21.80 9.48
N MET A 434 22.54 22.97 9.57
CA MET A 434 21.43 23.19 10.50
C MET A 434 20.23 22.27 10.18
N ARG A 435 19.94 22.02 8.90
CA ARG A 435 18.88 21.08 8.48
C ARG A 435 19.17 19.64 8.87
N ASN A 436 20.45 19.25 8.84
CA ASN A 436 20.91 17.93 9.26
C ASN A 436 20.96 17.75 10.78
N GLY A 437 20.69 18.80 11.57
CA GLY A 437 20.71 18.76 13.02
C GLY A 437 22.13 18.85 13.62
N GLU A 438 23.09 19.43 12.90
CA GLU A 438 24.44 19.65 13.42
C GLU A 438 24.48 20.89 14.33
N ASP A 439 24.97 20.71 15.57
CA ASP A 439 25.00 21.77 16.61
C ASP A 439 26.18 22.76 16.44
N SER A 440 27.23 22.40 15.69
CA SER A 440 28.44 23.23 15.56
C SER A 440 28.36 24.19 14.36
N THR A 441 27.65 25.31 14.52
CA THR A 441 27.57 26.37 13.50
C THR A 441 28.71 27.39 13.58
N CYS A 442 29.56 27.34 14.62
CA CYS A 442 30.69 28.24 14.81
C CYS A 442 31.97 27.70 14.16
N GLN A 443 32.66 28.54 13.38
CA GLN A 443 33.93 28.23 12.73
C GLN A 443 34.93 29.37 12.86
N THR A 444 36.20 29.03 12.99
CA THR A 444 37.33 29.98 12.98
C THR A 444 37.92 30.05 11.58
N PHE A 445 38.11 31.26 11.08
CA PHE A 445 38.75 31.52 9.79
C PHE A 445 40.01 32.34 10.03
N GLU A 446 41.16 31.84 9.59
CA GLU A 446 42.46 32.50 9.82
C GLU A 446 42.69 33.69 8.89
N GLU A 447 42.22 33.58 7.64
CA GLU A 447 42.45 34.58 6.60
C GLU A 447 41.14 34.99 5.93
N VAL A 448 40.64 36.17 6.30
CA VAL A 448 39.39 36.73 5.78
C VAL A 448 39.58 38.22 5.50
N SER A 449 38.92 38.76 4.48
CA SER A 449 38.85 40.21 4.22
C SER A 449 37.45 40.73 4.51
N VAL A 450 37.37 41.71 5.42
CA VAL A 450 36.13 42.36 5.82
C VAL A 450 36.08 43.75 5.20
N ILE A 451 34.95 44.07 4.58
CA ILE A 451 34.70 45.35 3.90
C ILE A 451 33.55 46.05 4.62
N PHE A 452 33.81 47.30 5.00
CA PHE A 452 32.82 48.22 5.55
C PHE A 452 32.58 49.34 4.55
N MET A 453 31.31 49.63 4.31
CA MET A 453 30.86 50.64 3.33
C MET A 453 29.82 51.54 4.00
N GLU A 454 30.14 52.81 4.23
CA GLU A 454 29.21 53.76 4.84
C GLU A 454 28.70 54.78 3.82
N ILE A 455 27.37 54.97 3.82
CA ILE A 455 26.71 56.02 3.07
C ILE A 455 26.73 57.31 3.89
N MET A 456 27.41 58.33 3.37
CA MET A 456 27.47 59.66 3.97
C MET A 456 26.41 60.60 3.38
N ASN A 457 26.07 61.64 4.15
CA ASN A 457 25.16 62.72 3.76
C ASN A 457 23.74 62.24 3.39
N LEU A 458 23.25 61.17 4.04
CA LEU A 458 21.87 60.72 3.85
C LEU A 458 20.85 61.68 4.47
N TYR A 459 21.25 62.44 5.50
CA TYR A 459 20.41 63.37 6.23
C TYR A 459 21.04 64.77 6.27
N ASP A 460 20.36 65.78 5.71
CA ASP A 460 20.76 67.20 5.80
C ASP A 460 20.36 67.87 7.13
N GLY A 461 20.31 67.11 8.23
CA GLY A 461 20.12 67.67 9.57
C GLY A 461 18.68 68.05 9.97
N ASP A 462 17.68 67.89 9.10
CA ASP A 462 16.26 68.15 9.43
C ASP A 462 15.41 66.87 9.34
N SER A 463 15.58 66.00 10.35
CA SER A 463 14.90 64.70 10.49
C SER A 463 13.46 64.81 11.01
N SER A 464 12.86 66.00 11.02
CA SER A 464 11.56 66.28 11.62
C SER A 464 10.36 65.94 10.71
N ASN A 465 10.58 65.73 9.40
CA ASN A 465 9.52 65.52 8.41
C ASN A 465 9.45 64.05 7.93
N ILE A 466 8.25 63.44 7.99
CA ILE A 466 7.98 62.04 7.59
C ILE A 466 8.38 61.80 6.12
N GLN A 467 8.23 62.80 5.25
CA GLN A 467 8.61 62.70 3.83
C GLN A 467 10.13 62.57 3.62
N ASN A 468 10.94 63.26 4.44
CA ASN A 468 12.40 63.16 4.38
C ASN A 468 12.88 61.78 4.85
N ALA A 469 12.22 61.22 5.88
CA ALA A 469 12.50 59.86 6.35
C ALA A 469 12.19 58.79 5.29
N MET A 470 11.03 58.89 4.59
CA MET A 470 10.71 57.98 3.48
C MET A 470 11.71 58.09 2.33
N LYS A 471 12.14 59.31 1.99
CA LYS A 471 13.16 59.53 0.96
C LYS A 471 14.49 58.92 1.36
N ALA A 472 14.94 59.10 2.60
CA ALA A 472 16.18 58.51 3.11
C ALA A 472 16.15 56.97 3.07
N VAL A 473 15.04 56.33 3.46
CA VAL A 473 14.88 54.87 3.38
C VAL A 473 14.92 54.38 1.94
N ASN A 474 14.22 55.05 1.02
CA ASN A 474 14.24 54.68 -0.39
C ASN A 474 15.64 54.83 -1.00
N THR A 475 16.34 55.92 -0.67
CA THR A 475 17.72 56.15 -1.09
C THR A 475 18.67 55.07 -0.55
N LEU A 476 18.54 54.70 0.73
CA LEU A 476 19.32 53.63 1.33
C LEU A 476 19.05 52.28 0.64
N ASN A 477 17.79 51.95 0.38
CA ASN A 477 17.42 50.76 -0.39
C ASN A 477 18.00 50.79 -1.80
N SER A 478 17.97 51.94 -2.50
CA SER A 478 18.55 52.05 -3.85
C SER A 478 20.07 51.82 -3.85
N VAL A 479 20.80 52.38 -2.86
CA VAL A 479 22.25 52.19 -2.76
C VAL A 479 22.57 50.75 -2.35
N PHE A 480 21.87 50.17 -1.38
CA PHE A 480 22.09 48.79 -0.93
C PHE A 480 21.74 47.78 -2.03
N SER A 481 20.68 47.99 -2.81
CA SER A 481 20.38 47.16 -3.98
C SER A 481 21.48 47.26 -5.04
N ALA A 482 22.02 48.47 -5.28
CA ALA A 482 23.14 48.63 -6.21
C ALA A 482 24.43 47.95 -5.73
N ILE A 483 24.66 47.89 -4.41
CA ILE A 483 25.76 47.12 -3.82
C ILE A 483 25.48 45.61 -3.98
N ASP A 484 24.27 45.15 -3.66
CA ASP A 484 23.85 43.74 -3.79
C ASP A 484 24.01 43.23 -5.25
N GLU A 485 23.71 44.07 -6.25
CA GLU A 485 23.93 43.75 -7.68
C GLU A 485 25.40 43.53 -8.06
N GLU A 486 26.34 44.25 -7.43
CA GLU A 486 27.77 44.14 -7.74
C GLU A 486 28.45 42.94 -7.05
N ILE A 487 27.78 42.36 -6.04
CA ILE A 487 28.17 41.11 -5.38
C ILE A 487 27.78 39.93 -6.28
N ILE A 488 28.47 39.83 -7.42
CA ILE A 488 28.29 38.76 -8.41
C ILE A 488 29.13 37.52 -8.04
N SER A 489 30.22 37.72 -7.30
CA SER A 489 31.13 36.66 -6.92
C SER A 489 30.53 35.80 -5.80
N PRO A 490 30.49 34.45 -5.94
CA PRO A 490 29.99 33.56 -4.90
C PRO A 490 30.86 33.59 -3.62
N PHE A 491 32.03 34.23 -3.69
CA PHE A 491 33.02 34.29 -2.61
C PHE A 491 32.92 35.53 -1.73
N ILE A 492 31.90 36.38 -1.94
CA ILE A 492 31.60 37.52 -1.08
C ILE A 492 30.22 37.31 -0.47
N TYR A 493 30.15 37.27 0.86
CA TYR A 493 28.91 37.11 1.61
C TYR A 493 28.52 38.43 2.29
N LYS A 494 27.24 38.80 2.17
CA LYS A 494 26.62 39.92 2.88
C LYS A 494 26.31 39.50 4.31
N VAL A 495 26.93 40.15 5.29
CA VAL A 495 26.86 39.75 6.71
C VAL A 495 25.68 40.43 7.39
N GLU A 496 25.84 41.69 7.75
CA GLU A 496 24.83 42.50 8.44
C GLU A 496 24.94 43.95 7.96
N THR A 497 23.86 44.71 8.14
CA THR A 497 23.86 46.15 7.94
C THR A 497 23.55 46.83 9.27
N VAL A 498 24.35 47.83 9.65
CA VAL A 498 24.18 48.58 10.90
C VAL A 498 23.94 50.04 10.54
N GLY A 499 22.67 50.44 10.51
CA GLY A 499 22.28 51.79 10.11
C GLY A 499 22.65 52.07 8.66
N MET A 500 23.61 52.97 8.44
CA MET A 500 24.08 53.42 7.12
C MET A 500 25.27 52.62 6.58
N VAL A 501 25.71 51.63 7.35
CA VAL A 501 26.90 50.83 7.09
C VAL A 501 26.49 49.48 6.52
N TYR A 502 27.05 49.14 5.37
CA TYR A 502 26.96 47.84 4.73
C TYR A 502 28.25 47.05 5.00
N MET A 503 28.10 45.85 5.57
CA MET A 503 29.23 44.95 5.85
C MET A 503 29.18 43.73 4.91
N ALA A 504 30.29 43.50 4.22
CA ALA A 504 30.51 42.31 3.41
C ALA A 504 31.82 41.63 3.82
N VAL A 505 31.90 40.33 3.58
CA VAL A 505 33.09 39.54 3.88
C VAL A 505 33.47 38.64 2.71
N SER A 506 34.77 38.50 2.45
CA SER A 506 35.31 37.51 1.54
C SER A 506 36.23 36.55 2.28
N GLY A 507 36.13 35.25 1.97
CA GLY A 507 36.85 34.17 2.67
C GLY A 507 36.06 33.52 3.81
N ALA A 508 34.79 33.90 4.01
CA ALA A 508 33.84 33.24 4.90
C ALA A 508 32.42 33.33 4.28
N PRO A 509 31.57 32.28 4.39
CA PRO A 509 31.77 31.01 5.10
C PRO A 509 32.67 30.00 4.36
N ASP A 510 32.91 30.19 3.07
CA ASP A 510 33.79 29.33 2.28
C ASP A 510 35.20 29.95 2.26
N ILE A 511 36.20 29.15 2.64
CA ILE A 511 37.60 29.58 2.68
C ILE A 511 38.08 29.84 1.25
N ASN A 512 38.59 31.04 0.99
CA ASN A 512 39.13 31.41 -0.31
C ASN A 512 40.48 32.13 -0.15
N PRO A 513 41.58 31.63 -0.76
CA PRO A 513 42.88 32.28 -0.70
C PRO A 513 42.91 33.66 -1.38
N LEU A 514 42.03 33.91 -2.35
CA LEU A 514 41.92 35.18 -3.09
C LEU A 514 40.98 36.20 -2.41
N HIS A 515 40.74 36.04 -1.10
CA HIS A 515 39.80 36.86 -0.35
C HIS A 515 40.10 38.37 -0.40
N ALA A 516 41.38 38.76 -0.44
CA ALA A 516 41.78 40.16 -0.52
C ALA A 516 41.53 40.78 -1.91
N GLU A 517 41.74 40.00 -2.97
CA GLU A 517 41.53 40.43 -4.36
C GLU A 517 40.05 40.68 -4.62
N HIS A 518 39.19 39.71 -4.27
CA HIS A 518 37.74 39.87 -4.41
C HIS A 518 37.19 41.08 -3.63
N ALA A 519 37.75 41.35 -2.45
CA ALA A 519 37.36 42.51 -1.67
C ALA A 519 37.77 43.84 -2.32
N CYS A 520 38.99 43.92 -2.86
CA CYS A 520 39.49 45.09 -3.57
C CYS A 520 38.72 45.32 -4.88
N ASP A 521 38.45 44.26 -5.64
CA ASP A 521 37.67 44.32 -6.89
C ASP A 521 36.24 44.78 -6.68
N LEU A 522 35.60 44.32 -5.59
CA LEU A 522 34.28 44.82 -5.22
C LEU A 522 34.35 46.32 -4.90
N ALA A 523 35.29 46.74 -4.05
CA ALA A 523 35.43 48.14 -3.68
C ALA A 523 35.67 49.07 -4.88
N LEU A 524 36.52 48.66 -5.83
CA LEU A 524 36.81 49.42 -7.05
C LEU A 524 35.60 49.50 -7.99
N ARG A 525 34.78 48.44 -8.11
CA ARG A 525 33.55 48.45 -8.93
C ARG A 525 32.42 49.27 -8.33
N LEU A 526 32.37 49.36 -7.00
CA LEU A 526 31.29 50.06 -6.29
C LEU A 526 31.35 51.59 -6.44
N ILE A 527 32.55 52.19 -6.46
CA ILE A 527 32.70 53.64 -6.63
C ILE A 527 32.00 54.16 -7.90
N PRO A 528 32.32 53.67 -9.12
CA PRO A 528 31.68 54.16 -10.34
C PRO A 528 30.19 53.82 -10.39
N LYS A 529 29.79 52.65 -9.86
CA LYS A 529 28.37 52.24 -9.81
C LYS A 529 27.53 53.22 -8.97
N ILE A 530 28.03 53.61 -7.80
CA ILE A 530 27.32 54.55 -6.91
C ILE A 530 27.32 55.97 -7.49
N GLN A 531 28.42 56.39 -8.12
CA GLN A 531 28.46 57.66 -8.85
C GLN A 531 27.45 57.71 -10.01
N ALA A 532 27.23 56.57 -10.69
CA ALA A 532 26.26 56.45 -11.77
C ALA A 532 24.79 56.61 -11.32
N LEU A 533 24.47 56.35 -10.04
CA LEU A 533 23.13 56.55 -9.49
C LEU A 533 22.71 58.04 -9.45
N LYS A 534 23.66 58.98 -9.61
CA LYS A 534 23.44 60.44 -9.66
C LYS A 534 22.54 60.99 -8.54
N ILE A 535 22.63 60.41 -7.34
CA ILE A 535 21.85 60.87 -6.19
C ILE A 535 22.57 62.08 -5.57
N PRO A 536 21.94 63.26 -5.50
CA PRO A 536 22.61 64.49 -5.07
C PRO A 536 23.05 64.39 -3.61
N GLY A 537 24.28 64.81 -3.32
CA GLY A 537 24.83 64.94 -1.97
C GLY A 537 25.43 63.66 -1.37
N ILE A 538 25.14 62.49 -1.93
CA ILE A 538 25.58 61.20 -1.37
C ILE A 538 27.03 60.92 -1.72
N SER A 539 27.80 60.55 -0.72
CA SER A 539 29.14 59.99 -0.90
C SER A 539 29.28 58.67 -0.15
N ILE A 540 30.19 57.81 -0.60
CA ILE A 540 30.48 56.54 0.06
C ILE A 540 31.90 56.54 0.61
N ARG A 541 32.06 55.96 1.80
CA ARG A 541 33.36 55.61 2.36
C ARG A 541 33.53 54.11 2.38
N ILE A 542 34.71 53.63 2.00
CA ILE A 542 35.02 52.21 1.99
C ILE A 542 36.29 51.97 2.81
N GLY A 543 36.23 50.99 3.71
CA GLY A 543 37.35 50.51 4.50
C GLY A 543 37.49 49.00 4.43
N ILE A 544 38.71 48.51 4.24
CA ILE A 544 39.01 47.08 4.15
C ILE A 544 40.11 46.72 5.15
N ASN A 545 39.87 45.65 5.90
CA ASN A 545 40.87 45.03 6.76
C ASN A 545 40.83 43.50 6.61
N SER A 546 41.99 42.87 6.71
CA SER A 546 42.17 41.43 6.58
C SER A 546 42.70 40.85 7.88
N GLY A 547 42.36 39.60 8.19
CA GLY A 547 42.83 38.93 9.40
C GLY A 547 41.90 37.81 9.86
N PRO A 548 42.20 37.20 11.03
CA PRO A 548 41.41 36.10 11.56
C PRO A 548 40.07 36.57 12.13
N VAL A 549 39.04 35.76 11.97
CA VAL A 549 37.67 35.99 12.49
C VAL A 549 37.03 34.69 12.97
N VAL A 550 36.11 34.81 13.92
CA VAL A 550 35.21 33.72 14.31
C VAL A 550 33.84 34.03 13.73
N ALA A 551 33.26 33.12 12.98
CA ALA A 551 31.94 33.28 12.39
C ALA A 551 30.99 32.18 12.88
N GLY A 552 29.72 32.52 13.07
CA GLY A 552 28.74 31.56 13.55
C GLY A 552 27.32 32.10 13.51
N VAL A 553 26.35 31.19 13.65
CA VAL A 553 24.93 31.56 13.67
C VAL A 553 24.50 31.93 15.09
N VAL A 554 23.98 33.13 15.26
CA VAL A 554 23.50 33.65 16.55
C VAL A 554 21.99 33.80 16.53
N GLY A 555 21.33 33.34 17.59
CA GLY A 555 19.89 33.48 17.81
C GLY A 555 19.06 32.26 17.38
N LEU A 556 18.15 31.82 18.24
CA LEU A 556 17.27 30.66 17.99
C LEU A 556 16.03 31.00 17.17
N LYS A 557 15.44 32.19 17.39
CA LYS A 557 14.20 32.62 16.69
C LYS A 557 14.47 33.31 15.36
N VAL A 558 15.57 34.07 15.27
CA VAL A 558 16.00 34.78 14.07
C VAL A 558 17.50 34.48 13.93
N PRO A 559 17.87 33.34 13.33
CA PRO A 559 19.27 32.97 13.15
C PRO A 559 19.95 33.95 12.19
N ARG A 560 21.09 34.51 12.62
CA ARG A 560 21.92 35.41 11.81
C ARG A 560 23.35 34.92 11.77
N TYR A 561 23.96 34.92 10.59
CA TYR A 561 25.38 34.61 10.46
C TYR A 561 26.22 35.84 10.80
N CYS A 562 26.82 35.84 11.98
CA CYS A 562 27.58 36.96 12.51
C CYS A 562 29.08 36.66 12.50
N LEU A 563 29.90 37.70 12.32
CA LEU A 563 31.35 37.62 12.45
C LEU A 563 31.82 38.39 13.67
N PHE A 564 32.74 37.79 14.43
CA PHE A 564 33.35 38.34 15.63
C PHE A 564 34.87 38.32 15.51
N GLY A 565 35.51 39.36 16.03
CA GLY A 565 36.97 39.44 16.10
C GLY A 565 37.49 40.87 16.00
N ASP A 566 38.74 41.04 16.38
CA ASP A 566 39.45 42.32 16.28
C ASP A 566 39.60 42.80 14.83
N THR A 567 39.64 41.86 13.87
CA THR A 567 39.65 42.13 12.43
C THR A 567 38.41 42.92 11.98
N VAL A 568 37.23 42.59 12.49
CA VAL A 568 35.96 43.28 12.18
C VAL A 568 35.99 44.70 12.73
N ASN A 569 36.45 44.87 13.97
CA ASN A 569 36.59 46.18 14.61
C ASN A 569 37.57 47.07 13.85
N THR A 570 38.70 46.52 13.43
CA THR A 570 39.72 47.25 12.66
C THR A 570 39.19 47.64 11.27
N ALA A 571 38.43 46.78 10.60
CA ALA A 571 37.76 47.09 9.33
C ALA A 571 36.79 48.29 9.46
N SER A 572 35.94 48.27 10.50
CA SER A 572 35.05 49.38 10.82
C SER A 572 35.83 50.68 11.09
N ARG A 573 37.03 50.61 11.68
CA ARG A 573 37.87 51.81 11.85
C ARG A 573 38.43 52.33 10.53
N MET A 574 38.89 51.45 9.65
CA MET A 574 39.38 51.84 8.32
C MET A 574 38.31 52.58 7.52
N GLU A 575 37.05 52.16 7.63
CA GLU A 575 35.92 52.88 7.02
C GLU A 575 35.72 54.24 7.69
N SER A 576 35.60 54.29 9.02
CA SER A 576 35.28 55.55 9.73
C SER A 576 36.32 56.67 9.56
N THR A 577 37.59 56.31 9.34
CA THR A 577 38.68 57.26 9.07
C THR A 577 38.87 57.56 7.58
N SER A 578 38.13 56.90 6.70
CA SER A 578 38.26 57.04 5.25
C SER A 578 37.72 58.38 4.77
N GLU A 579 38.13 58.76 3.56
CA GLU A 579 37.69 59.97 2.86
C GLU A 579 36.61 59.62 1.83
N PRO A 580 35.70 60.57 1.52
CA PRO A 580 34.66 60.36 0.52
C PRO A 580 35.23 59.86 -0.82
N TYR A 581 34.65 58.77 -1.35
CA TYR A 581 35.05 58.10 -2.58
C TYR A 581 36.48 57.55 -2.61
N LYS A 582 37.13 57.40 -1.46
CA LYS A 582 38.41 56.70 -1.35
C LYS A 582 38.24 55.37 -0.61
N ILE A 583 39.08 54.41 -0.99
CA ILE A 583 39.11 53.07 -0.40
C ILE A 583 40.33 53.00 0.51
N GLN A 584 40.09 52.88 1.81
CA GLN A 584 41.16 52.79 2.81
C GLN A 584 41.46 51.34 3.16
N LEU A 585 42.73 50.97 3.14
CA LEU A 585 43.25 49.67 3.53
C LEU A 585 44.04 49.77 4.84
N SER A 586 43.91 48.74 5.68
CA SER A 586 44.87 48.46 6.75
C SER A 586 46.24 48.06 6.19
N ASN A 587 47.29 48.12 7.00
CA ASN A 587 48.63 47.65 6.60
C ASN A 587 48.63 46.19 6.11
N TYR A 588 47.97 45.29 6.86
CA TYR A 588 47.92 43.86 6.50
C TYR A 588 47.15 43.61 5.19
N SER A 589 46.06 44.33 4.96
CA SER A 589 45.34 44.26 3.68
C SER A 589 46.14 44.85 2.52
N ALA A 590 46.90 45.93 2.77
CA ALA A 590 47.73 46.57 1.76
C ALA A 590 48.88 45.66 1.32
N GLU A 591 49.52 44.93 2.25
CA GLU A 591 50.52 43.92 1.90
C GLU A 591 49.94 42.82 1.00
N LYS A 592 48.72 42.33 1.31
CA LYS A 592 48.05 41.32 0.48
C LYS A 592 47.66 41.87 -0.90
N ALA A 593 47.13 43.09 -0.96
CA ALA A 593 46.77 43.75 -2.21
C ALA A 593 48.02 44.04 -3.08
N SER A 594 49.12 44.46 -2.46
CA SER A 594 50.39 44.71 -3.15
C SER A 594 50.97 43.43 -3.77
N LYS A 595 50.89 42.30 -3.06
CA LYS A 595 51.28 40.98 -3.60
C LYS A 595 50.44 40.57 -4.82
N ALA A 596 49.20 41.04 -4.91
CA ALA A 596 48.30 40.80 -6.02
C ALA A 596 48.36 41.89 -7.12
N ASN A 597 49.42 42.72 -7.14
CA ASN A 597 49.66 43.79 -8.12
C ASN A 597 48.63 44.94 -8.13
N TYR A 598 47.92 45.20 -7.02
CA TYR A 598 47.11 46.42 -6.90
C TYR A 598 47.98 47.64 -6.63
N LYS A 599 47.59 48.79 -7.21
CA LYS A 599 48.28 50.05 -6.99
C LYS A 599 47.80 50.69 -5.69
N ILE A 600 48.70 50.79 -4.73
CA ILE A 600 48.42 51.34 -3.39
C ILE A 600 49.33 52.54 -3.09
N GLU A 601 48.83 53.50 -2.33
CA GLU A 601 49.58 54.69 -1.89
C GLU A 601 49.52 54.82 -0.36
N SER A 602 50.66 55.07 0.30
CA SER A 602 50.65 55.29 1.76
C SER A 602 50.00 56.62 2.09
N ARG A 603 48.98 56.60 2.96
CA ARG A 603 48.33 57.79 3.51
C ARG A 603 49.16 58.40 4.66
N GLY A 604 50.06 57.61 5.24
CA GLY A 604 50.76 57.93 6.48
C GLY A 604 50.02 57.45 7.74
N TYR A 605 50.50 57.92 8.89
CA TYR A 605 50.00 57.51 10.20
C TYR A 605 48.70 58.23 10.56
N VAL A 606 47.62 57.45 10.75
CA VAL A 606 46.31 57.93 11.18
C VAL A 606 46.05 57.46 12.60
N LYS A 607 45.54 58.36 13.45
CA LYS A 607 45.16 58.02 14.82
C LYS A 607 43.87 57.22 14.84
N VAL A 608 43.98 55.91 15.05
CA VAL A 608 42.86 54.97 15.08
C VAL A 608 42.43 54.68 16.51
N LYS A 609 41.14 54.88 16.81
CA LYS A 609 40.57 54.65 18.13
C LYS A 609 40.80 53.20 18.59
N GLY A 610 41.52 53.03 19.71
CA GLY A 610 41.83 51.72 20.30
C GLY A 610 43.06 51.02 19.70
N LYS A 611 43.72 51.60 18.69
CA LYS A 611 44.92 51.04 18.04
C LYS A 611 46.15 51.96 18.10
N GLY A 612 45.97 53.25 18.40
CA GLY A 612 47.06 54.22 18.41
C GLY A 612 47.30 54.80 17.01
N GLU A 613 48.56 55.12 16.69
CA GLU A 613 48.94 55.53 15.34
C GLU A 613 49.15 54.29 14.46
N MET A 614 48.40 54.20 13.36
CA MET A 614 48.47 53.08 12.43
C MET A 614 48.75 53.64 11.03
N GLU A 615 49.70 53.05 10.32
CA GLU A 615 49.91 53.35 8.90
C GLU A 615 48.76 52.76 8.08
N THR A 616 48.22 53.57 7.18
CA THR A 616 47.05 53.22 6.36
C THR A 616 47.33 53.54 4.90
N PHE A 617 46.64 52.87 3.99
CA PHE A 617 46.91 52.94 2.56
C PHE A 617 45.65 53.27 1.78
N TRP A 618 45.80 53.98 0.66
CA TRP A 618 44.76 54.17 -0.34
C TRP A 618 44.89 53.11 -1.42
N LEU A 619 43.78 52.50 -1.80
CA LEU A 619 43.69 51.68 -3.01
C LEU A 619 43.32 52.57 -4.20
N LEU A 620 44.16 52.59 -5.24
CA LEU A 620 43.99 53.46 -6.41
C LEU A 620 43.44 52.71 -7.62
N GLU A 621 44.13 51.66 -8.07
CA GLU A 621 43.85 50.95 -9.33
C GLU A 621 43.99 49.43 -9.13
N GLY A 622 43.22 48.68 -9.91
CA GLY A 622 43.30 47.21 -9.98
C GLY A 622 44.49 46.72 -10.80
N PRO A 623 44.85 45.43 -10.73
CA PRO A 623 46.02 44.86 -11.41
C PRO A 623 45.95 44.86 -12.95
N ASN A 624 44.78 45.13 -13.56
CA ASN A 624 44.53 45.08 -15.00
C ASN A 624 43.71 46.28 -15.54
N GLN A 625 43.90 47.49 -15.00
CA GLN A 625 43.33 48.72 -15.59
C GLN A 625 44.39 49.63 -16.21
#